data_AF-A0A918QCC5-F1
#
_entry.id   AF-A0A918QCC5-F1
#
_cell.length_a   1.000
_cell.length_b   1.000
_cell.length_c   1.000
_cell.angle_alpha   90.00
_cell.angle_beta   90.00
_cell.angle_gamma   90.00
#
_symmetry.space_group_name_H-M   'P 1'
#
loop_
_entity.id
_entity.type
_entity.pdbx_description
1 polymer ?
#
loop_
_entity_poly.entity_id
_entity_poly.type
_entity_poly.pdbx_seq_one_letter_code
_entity_poly.pdbx_strand_id
1 'polypeptide(L)'
;MTVTGLLCGLDAVGVCRAGTVVVDGARIHYSGAADQVGSCTTARRVTLSGRVLLRAAVLRGRVFGLLPLTLSTAAVPPVPVPYVRMRDVRAVGRWSRAESAVAQNAGVAPAARRALGCWGR
;
A
#
# COMPACT_ATOMS: atom_id res chain seq x y z
N MET A 1 3.29 -1.64 -7.80
CA MET A 1 2.89 -0.37 -7.17
C MET A 1 3.62 0.77 -7.84
N THR A 2 2.90 1.80 -8.26
CA THR A 2 3.43 3.02 -8.83
C THR A 2 2.96 4.17 -7.96
N VAL A 3 3.87 5.07 -7.61
CA VAL A 3 3.59 6.25 -6.79
C VAL A 3 4.06 7.47 -7.55
N THR A 4 3.20 8.49 -7.61
CA THR A 4 3.48 9.75 -8.29
C THR A 4 3.39 10.90 -7.30
N GLY A 5 4.40 11.76 -7.30
CA GLY A 5 4.50 12.93 -6.43
C GLY A 5 4.59 12.59 -4.95
N LEU A 6 5.47 11.64 -4.58
CA LEU A 6 5.67 11.24 -3.20
C LEU A 6 6.49 12.30 -2.45
N LEU A 7 6.05 12.66 -1.25
CA LEU A 7 6.68 13.66 -0.41
C LEU A 7 6.48 13.30 1.06
N CYS A 8 7.56 13.03 1.78
CA CYS A 8 7.52 12.55 3.17
C CYS A 8 7.87 13.66 4.16
N GLY A 9 7.28 13.59 5.36
CA GLY A 9 7.68 14.46 6.48
C GLY A 9 7.09 15.87 6.50
N LEU A 10 6.25 16.24 5.53
CA LEU A 10 5.57 17.55 5.54
C LEU A 10 4.34 17.60 6.47
N ASP A 11 3.45 16.61 6.39
CA ASP A 11 2.21 16.63 7.17
C ASP A 11 2.42 16.09 8.60
N ALA A 12 3.29 15.08 8.77
CA ALA A 12 3.71 14.53 10.07
C ALA A 12 4.93 13.62 9.94
N VAL A 13 5.64 13.39 11.05
CA VAL A 13 6.76 12.43 11.11
C VAL A 13 6.28 11.04 10.71
N GLY A 14 6.92 10.46 9.68
CA GLY A 14 6.58 9.14 9.17
C GLY A 14 5.33 9.07 8.30
N VAL A 15 4.76 10.21 7.90
CA VAL A 15 3.66 10.28 6.93
C VAL A 15 4.21 10.79 5.60
N CYS A 16 3.85 10.09 4.53
CA CYS A 16 4.14 10.52 3.17
C CYS A 16 2.85 10.88 2.44
N ARG A 17 2.88 12.01 1.73
CA ARG A 17 1.85 12.45 0.82
C ARG A 17 2.20 12.00 -0.60
N ALA A 18 1.22 11.54 -1.35
CA ALA A 18 1.31 11.26 -2.78
C ALA A 18 0.09 11.84 -3.50
N GLY A 19 0.24 12.20 -4.77
CA GLY A 19 -0.89 12.63 -5.61
C GLY A 19 -1.64 11.45 -6.20
N THR A 20 -0.93 10.36 -6.50
CA THR A 20 -1.55 9.14 -7.03
C THR A 20 -0.75 7.91 -6.63
N VAL A 21 -1.46 6.85 -6.27
CA VAL A 21 -0.87 5.53 -5.99
C VAL A 21 -1.66 4.48 -6.76
N VAL A 22 -0.97 3.72 -7.58
CA VAL A 22 -1.56 2.60 -8.32
C VAL A 22 -0.94 1.31 -7.81
N VAL A 23 -1.77 0.38 -7.35
CA VAL A 23 -1.34 -0.93 -6.88
C VAL A 23 -1.96 -1.99 -7.77
N ASP A 24 -1.14 -2.65 -8.59
CA ASP A 24 -1.55 -3.84 -9.33
C ASP A 24 -1.48 -5.08 -8.44
N GLY A 25 -2.45 -5.98 -8.58
CA GLY A 25 -2.55 -7.23 -7.81
C GLY A 25 -2.69 -6.99 -6.31
N ALA A 26 -3.42 -5.94 -5.91
CA ALA A 26 -3.57 -5.55 -4.52
C ALA A 26 -4.28 -6.65 -3.71
N ARG A 27 -3.70 -6.98 -2.56
CA ARG A 27 -4.30 -7.85 -1.54
C ARG A 27 -4.27 -7.11 -0.22
N ILE A 28 -5.45 -6.82 0.30
CA ILE A 28 -5.64 -6.11 1.56
C ILE A 28 -6.19 -7.11 2.56
N HIS A 29 -5.43 -7.34 3.62
CA HIS A 29 -5.84 -8.23 4.70
C HIS A 29 -6.33 -7.39 5.88
N TYR A 30 -7.57 -7.62 6.28
CA TYR A 30 -8.17 -7.06 7.47
C TYR A 30 -8.18 -8.15 8.53
N SER A 31 -7.29 -8.03 9.51
CA SER A 31 -7.32 -8.88 10.70
C SER A 31 -8.63 -8.67 11.44
N GLY A 32 -9.36 -9.75 11.71
CA GLY A 32 -10.53 -9.71 12.58
C GLY A 32 -10.11 -9.50 14.05
N ALA A 33 -11.09 -9.12 14.89
CA ALA A 33 -10.92 -9.17 16.34
C ALA A 33 -10.78 -10.63 16.82
N ALA A 34 -10.44 -10.85 18.09
CA ALA A 34 -10.15 -12.16 18.69
C ALA A 34 -11.18 -13.27 18.34
N ASP A 35 -12.42 -12.88 18.07
CA ASP A 35 -13.55 -13.79 17.82
C ASP A 35 -14.18 -13.62 16.43
N GLN A 36 -13.57 -12.85 15.52
CA GLN A 36 -14.10 -12.56 14.19
C GLN A 36 -13.17 -13.09 13.09
N VAL A 37 -13.75 -13.76 12.09
CA VAL A 37 -13.01 -14.13 10.88
C VAL A 37 -12.63 -12.84 10.14
N GLY A 38 -11.34 -12.59 10.00
CA GLY A 38 -10.84 -11.47 9.21
C GLY A 38 -11.36 -11.49 7.77
N SER A 39 -11.20 -10.39 7.05
CA SER A 39 -11.58 -10.32 5.64
C SER A 39 -10.35 -10.09 4.77
N CYS A 40 -10.42 -10.57 3.53
CA CYS A 40 -9.45 -10.24 2.50
C CYS A 40 -10.16 -9.60 1.32
N THR A 41 -9.61 -8.47 0.88
CA THR A 41 -10.00 -7.81 -0.36
C THR A 41 -8.89 -7.97 -1.37
N THR A 42 -9.20 -8.58 -2.51
CA THR A 42 -8.28 -8.66 -3.65
C THR A 42 -8.79 -7.77 -4.77
N ALA A 43 -7.90 -7.08 -5.45
CA ALA A 43 -8.26 -6.31 -6.65
C ALA A 43 -7.15 -6.41 -7.68
N ARG A 44 -7.53 -6.48 -8.97
CA ARG A 44 -6.54 -6.50 -10.05
C ARG A 44 -5.75 -5.21 -10.09
N ARG A 45 -6.41 -4.08 -9.83
CA ARG A 45 -5.82 -2.76 -9.75
C ARG A 45 -6.58 -1.91 -8.73
N VAL A 46 -5.85 -1.25 -7.85
CA VAL A 46 -6.37 -0.20 -6.96
C VAL A 46 -5.69 1.10 -7.33
N THR A 47 -6.48 2.12 -7.63
CA THR A 47 -6.01 3.48 -7.86
C THR A 47 -6.48 4.34 -6.71
N LEU A 48 -5.54 4.90 -5.97
CA LEU A 48 -5.76 5.94 -4.97
C LEU A 48 -5.37 7.27 -5.58
N SER A 49 -6.24 8.26 -5.51
CA SER A 49 -5.99 9.59 -6.08
C SER A 49 -6.43 10.71 -5.12
N GLY A 50 -5.97 11.92 -5.44
CA GLY A 50 -6.15 13.11 -4.62
C GLY A 50 -5.08 13.22 -3.55
N ARG A 51 -5.42 13.73 -2.36
CA ARG A 51 -4.50 13.76 -1.21
C ARG A 51 -4.32 12.37 -0.60
N VAL A 52 -3.38 11.60 -1.15
CA VAL A 52 -3.05 10.26 -0.63
C VAL A 52 -2.04 10.39 0.50
N LEU A 53 -2.42 9.99 1.71
CA LEU A 53 -1.56 9.91 2.89
C LEU A 53 -1.21 8.45 3.18
N LEU A 54 0.07 8.18 3.33
CA LEU A 54 0.63 6.84 3.50
C LEU A 54 1.48 6.82 4.77
N ARG A 55 1.17 5.89 5.67
CA ARG A 55 2.04 5.58 6.80
C ARG A 55 2.31 4.09 6.84
N ALA A 56 3.54 3.72 6.52
CA ALA A 56 3.97 2.33 6.53
C ALA A 56 5.23 2.21 7.38
N ALA A 57 5.18 1.30 8.35
CA ALA A 57 6.35 0.97 9.15
C ALA A 57 7.46 0.46 8.22
N VAL A 58 7.07 -0.35 7.23
CA VAL A 58 7.95 -0.92 6.22
C VAL A 58 7.24 -1.00 4.86
N LEU A 59 7.84 -0.41 3.84
CA LEU A 59 7.63 -0.73 2.42
C LEU A 59 8.83 -1.52 1.92
N ARG A 60 8.62 -2.78 1.57
CA ARG A 60 9.61 -3.58 0.82
C ARG A 60 9.16 -3.71 -0.61
N GLY A 61 10.08 -3.58 -1.56
CA GLY A 61 9.80 -3.81 -2.97
C GLY A 61 11.05 -3.75 -3.82
N ARG A 62 10.87 -3.81 -5.14
CA ARG A 62 11.97 -3.63 -6.11
C ARG A 62 11.72 -2.39 -6.97
N VAL A 63 12.57 -1.37 -6.87
CA VAL A 63 12.46 -0.20 -7.75
C VAL A 63 13.01 -0.53 -9.12
N PHE A 64 12.26 -0.12 -10.15
CA PHE A 64 12.50 -0.50 -11.55
C PHE A 64 12.64 -2.01 -11.78
N GLY A 65 12.14 -2.84 -10.85
CA GLY A 65 12.21 -4.30 -10.92
C GLY A 65 13.59 -4.90 -10.64
N LEU A 66 14.62 -4.09 -10.38
CA LEU A 66 16.01 -4.53 -10.28
C LEU A 66 16.60 -4.36 -8.87
N LEU A 67 16.36 -3.22 -8.23
CA LEU A 67 16.96 -2.92 -6.93
C LEU A 67 16.00 -3.19 -5.77
N PRO A 68 16.30 -4.14 -4.86
CA PRO A 68 15.52 -4.32 -3.65
C PRO A 68 15.67 -3.07 -2.78
N LEU A 69 14.54 -2.50 -2.39
CA LEU A 69 14.48 -1.35 -1.51
C LEU A 69 13.55 -1.65 -0.35
N THR A 70 14.05 -1.34 0.85
CA THR A 70 13.26 -1.30 2.07
C THR A 70 13.21 0.14 2.52
N LEU A 71 12.04 0.76 2.40
CA LEU A 71 11.80 2.13 2.80
C LEU A 71 10.88 2.11 4.02
N SER A 72 11.27 2.79 5.09
CA SER A 72 10.33 3.14 6.16
C SER A 72 9.86 4.56 5.92
N THR A 73 8.56 4.84 5.96
CA THR A 73 8.08 6.23 5.78
C THR A 73 8.64 7.18 6.84
N ALA A 74 9.11 6.66 7.98
CA ALA A 74 9.80 7.41 9.03
C ALA A 74 11.28 7.73 8.69
N ALA A 75 11.89 6.96 7.79
CA ALA A 75 13.29 7.12 7.39
C ALA A 75 13.47 7.71 5.98
N VAL A 76 12.38 7.99 5.27
CA VAL A 76 12.47 8.66 3.96
C VAL A 76 12.73 10.15 4.20
N PRO A 77 13.86 10.71 3.71
CA PRO A 77 14.12 12.14 3.82
C PRO A 77 13.04 12.94 3.08
N PRO A 78 12.78 14.20 3.46
CA PRO A 78 11.74 15.06 2.87
C PRO A 78 12.11 15.56 1.47
N VAL A 79 12.57 14.65 0.61
CA VAL A 79 12.93 14.93 -0.78
C VAL A 79 11.73 14.57 -1.64
N PRO A 80 11.24 15.49 -2.49
CA PRO A 80 10.16 15.19 -3.41
C PRO A 80 10.62 14.14 -4.42
N VAL A 81 9.85 13.06 -4.51
CA VAL A 81 10.09 12.00 -5.47
C VAL A 81 8.98 12.04 -6.52
N PRO A 82 9.26 12.51 -7.75
CA PRO A 82 8.22 12.76 -8.74
C PRO A 82 7.55 11.48 -9.21
N TYR A 83 8.32 10.38 -9.33
CA TYR A 83 7.83 9.11 -9.81
C TYR A 83 8.65 7.95 -9.24
N VAL A 84 7.97 6.97 -8.63
CA VAL A 84 8.57 5.70 -8.20
C VAL A 84 7.70 4.55 -8.65
N ARG A 85 8.31 3.59 -9.33
CA ARG A 85 7.69 2.32 -9.67
C ARG A 85 8.37 1.19 -8.92
N MET A 86 7.61 0.52 -8.08
CA MET A 86 8.04 -0.64 -7.30
C MET A 86 7.26 -1.89 -7.71
N ARG A 87 7.96 -3.02 -7.78
CA ARG A 87 7.37 -4.36 -7.92
C ARG A 87 7.43 -5.12 -6.60
N ASP A 88 6.57 -6.13 -6.48
CA ASP A 88 6.52 -7.05 -5.34
C ASP A 88 6.41 -6.33 -4.00
N VAL A 89 5.59 -5.28 -3.97
CA VAL A 89 5.51 -4.41 -2.80
C VAL A 89 4.77 -5.09 -1.68
N ARG A 90 5.45 -5.20 -0.54
CA ARG A 90 4.85 -5.53 0.75
C ARG A 90 4.89 -4.29 1.62
N ALA A 91 3.73 -3.68 1.81
CA ALA A 91 3.54 -2.62 2.78
C ALA A 91 2.96 -3.23 4.07
N VAL A 92 3.65 -3.04 5.19
CA VAL A 92 3.15 -3.36 6.53
C VAL A 92 3.04 -2.04 7.27
N GLY A 93 1.82 -1.60 7.56
CA GLY A 93 1.59 -0.22 7.92
C GLY A 93 0.19 0.03 8.46
N ARG A 94 0.10 0.97 9.41
CA ARG A 94 -1.07 1.17 10.26
C ARG A 94 -2.28 1.76 9.52
N TRP A 95 -2.09 2.47 8.40
CA TRP A 95 -3.20 3.00 7.58
C TRP A 95 -2.72 3.71 6.30
N SER A 96 -3.64 3.84 5.34
CA SER A 96 -3.56 4.75 4.20
C SER A 96 -4.88 5.52 4.08
N ARG A 97 -4.82 6.81 3.75
CA ARG A 97 -6.00 7.64 3.48
C ARG A 97 -5.91 8.23 2.09
N ALA A 98 -7.00 8.23 1.34
CA ALA A 98 -7.09 8.88 0.04
C ALA A 98 -8.44 9.59 -0.06
N GLU A 99 -8.54 10.57 -0.95
CA GLU A 99 -9.82 11.24 -1.26
C GLU A 99 -10.69 10.34 -2.14
N SER A 100 -10.07 9.62 -3.08
CA SER A 100 -10.74 8.64 -3.92
C SER A 100 -9.95 7.34 -3.99
N ALA A 101 -10.69 6.23 -3.97
CA ALA A 101 -10.17 4.88 -4.12
C ALA A 101 -11.04 4.12 -5.10
N VAL A 102 -10.47 3.74 -6.24
CA VAL A 102 -11.15 2.93 -7.26
C VAL A 102 -10.47 1.57 -7.33
N ALA A 103 -11.23 0.51 -7.08
CA ALA A 103 -10.77 -0.87 -7.19
C ALA A 103 -11.42 -1.55 -8.39
N GLN A 104 -10.59 -2.10 -9.28
CA GLN A 104 -11.04 -2.82 -10.47
C GLN A 104 -10.98 -4.33 -10.24
N ASN A 105 -12.06 -5.02 -10.60
CA ASN A 105 -12.25 -6.46 -10.40
C ASN A 105 -11.98 -6.84 -8.93
N ALA A 106 -12.62 -6.11 -8.02
CA ALA A 106 -12.48 -6.34 -6.59
C ALA A 106 -13.31 -7.56 -6.17
N GLY A 107 -12.71 -8.42 -5.36
CA GLY A 107 -13.37 -9.53 -4.68
C GLY A 107 -13.12 -9.43 -3.20
N VAL A 108 -14.16 -9.63 -2.40
CA VAL A 108 -14.07 -9.71 -0.93
C VAL A 108 -14.39 -11.13 -0.50
N ALA A 109 -13.58 -11.68 0.40
CA ALA A 109 -13.86 -12.98 0.98
C ALA A 109 -13.32 -13.09 2.41
N PRO A 110 -13.73 -14.13 3.16
CA PRO A 110 -13.11 -14.42 4.45
C PRO A 110 -11.60 -14.64 4.30
N ALA A 111 -10.81 -14.13 5.25
CA ALA A 111 -9.35 -14.23 5.24
C ALA A 111 -8.83 -15.68 5.20
N ALA A 112 -9.62 -16.65 5.69
CA ALA A 112 -9.27 -18.07 5.64
C ALA A 112 -9.28 -18.68 4.23
N ARG A 113 -9.80 -18.00 3.20
CA ARG A 113 -9.88 -18.58 1.84
C ARG A 113 -8.53 -18.60 1.12
N ARG A 114 -7.94 -19.81 1.05
CA ARG A 114 -6.75 -20.17 0.25
C ARG A 114 -6.84 -19.72 -1.22
N ALA A 115 -8.03 -19.77 -1.81
CA ALA A 115 -8.26 -19.49 -3.23
C ALA A 115 -7.92 -18.05 -3.66
N LEU A 116 -7.86 -17.10 -2.72
CA LEU A 116 -7.57 -15.69 -3.00
C LEU A 116 -6.11 -15.30 -2.73
N GLY A 117 -5.27 -16.26 -2.31
CA GLY A 117 -3.85 -16.00 -2.04
C GLY A 117 -3.61 -15.04 -0.87
N CYS A 118 -4.61 -14.91 0.01
CA CYS A 118 -4.57 -14.11 1.22
C CYS A 118 -4.14 -14.98 2.41
N TRP A 119 -2.87 -15.36 2.47
CA TRP A 119 -2.32 -15.98 3.66
C TRP A 119 -1.41 -14.97 4.36
N GLY A 120 -1.84 -14.51 5.53
CA GLY A 120 -0.94 -13.98 6.55
C GLY A 120 -0.24 -15.17 7.23
N ARG A 121 1.07 -15.06 7.41
CA ARG A 121 1.76 -15.84 8.45
C ARG A 121 1.63 -15.09 9.75
#